data_AF-A0A238LA08-F1
#
_entry.id   AF-A0A238LA08-F1
#
_cell.length_a   1.000
_cell.length_b   1.000
_cell.length_c   1.000
_cell.angle_alpha   90.00
_cell.angle_beta   90.00
_cell.angle_gamma   90.00
#
_symmetry.space_group_name_H-M   'P 1'
#
loop_
_entity.id
_entity.type
_entity.pdbx_description
1 polymer ?
#
loop_
_entity_poly.entity_id
_entity_poly.type
_entity_poly.pdbx_seq_one_letter_code
_entity_poly.pdbx_strand_id
1 'polypeptide(L)'
;MHRPGSAGEGPLIRQGALLAGVCACLAAPVQAARFNFCWAGAGGYTMTGVIGFPDDLLSKPVITEADVTEFRITGYLSGVAIGGWSLAERSRDTTWHLRFDPATLTFPTGGSFPGEQSQGWNADGDVEDCGRDGFGFNSGNYAQDVCWKGVWIEQSSIDPATPLRATTQAVTPECRGAYLLGKRP
;
A
#
# COMPACT_ATOMS: atom_id res chain seq x y z
N MET A 1 83.94 22.81 -32.69
CA MET A 1 82.88 21.87 -33.05
C MET A 1 82.27 21.30 -31.78
N HIS A 2 80.95 21.46 -31.67
CA HIS A 2 79.98 20.72 -30.83
C HIS A 2 80.09 20.67 -29.29
N ARG A 3 78.90 20.85 -28.69
CA ARG A 3 78.56 21.17 -27.30
C ARG A 3 78.52 19.95 -26.36
N PRO A 4 78.61 20.16 -25.04
CA PRO A 4 78.31 19.16 -24.02
C PRO A 4 76.85 19.21 -23.53
N GLY A 5 76.41 18.08 -22.96
CA GLY A 5 75.67 18.04 -21.69
C GLY A 5 74.17 18.31 -21.71
N SER A 6 73.38 17.24 -21.75
CA SER A 6 71.97 17.22 -21.36
C SER A 6 71.85 17.32 -19.84
N ALA A 7 71.10 18.30 -19.34
CA ALA A 7 70.65 18.40 -17.96
C ALA A 7 69.12 18.22 -17.95
N GLY A 8 68.65 17.30 -17.12
CA GLY A 8 67.24 17.05 -16.88
C GLY A 8 66.67 17.97 -15.81
N GLU A 9 65.40 18.34 -15.98
CA GLU A 9 64.55 18.90 -14.94
C GLU A 9 63.14 18.35 -15.11
N GLY A 10 62.60 17.80 -14.02
CA GLY A 10 61.18 17.66 -13.74
C GLY A 10 61.02 17.69 -12.22
N PRO A 11 59.80 17.67 -11.65
CA PRO A 11 58.51 18.14 -12.16
C PRO A 11 57.93 19.26 -11.26
N LEU A 12 57.08 20.14 -11.80
CA LEU A 12 56.23 21.02 -10.99
C LEU A 12 54.86 20.36 -10.83
N ILE A 13 54.63 19.65 -9.72
CA ILE A 13 53.29 19.18 -9.33
C ILE A 13 52.86 19.98 -8.10
N ARG A 14 52.05 21.01 -8.32
CA ARG A 14 51.24 21.64 -7.27
C ARG A 14 49.98 20.80 -7.07
N GLN A 15 49.98 19.91 -6.08
CA GLN A 15 48.74 19.28 -5.60
C GLN A 15 48.03 20.24 -4.64
N GLY A 16 46.98 20.90 -5.13
CA GLY A 16 45.99 21.55 -4.29
C GLY A 16 45.14 20.47 -3.61
N ALA A 17 45.19 20.40 -2.29
CA ALA A 17 44.31 19.55 -1.50
C ALA A 17 42.88 20.11 -1.57
N LEU A 18 42.00 19.46 -2.34
CA LEU A 18 40.56 19.66 -2.27
C LEU A 18 40.02 18.84 -1.08
N LEU A 19 39.66 19.54 0.00
CA LEU A 19 38.86 19.00 1.09
C LEU A 19 37.44 18.72 0.57
N ALA A 20 37.16 17.46 0.24
CA ALA A 20 35.81 16.98 -0.05
C ALA A 20 35.04 16.84 1.27
N GLY A 21 34.23 17.86 1.60
CA GLY A 21 33.27 17.79 2.70
C GLY A 21 32.15 16.82 2.37
N VAL A 22 32.11 15.68 3.06
CA VAL A 22 30.99 14.73 3.01
C VAL A 22 29.83 15.35 3.80
N CYS A 23 28.85 15.94 3.10
CA CYS A 23 27.54 16.25 3.69
C CYS A 23 26.80 14.94 3.95
N ALA A 24 26.86 14.44 5.19
CA ALA A 24 25.98 13.38 5.65
C ALA A 24 24.57 13.96 5.85
N CYS A 25 23.70 13.82 4.86
CA CYS A 25 22.28 14.10 5.01
C CYS A 25 21.70 13.05 5.98
N LEU A 26 21.46 13.45 7.23
CA LEU A 26 20.68 12.66 8.17
C LEU A 26 19.22 12.63 7.65
N ALA A 27 18.84 11.53 7.01
CA ALA A 27 17.44 11.26 6.72
C ALA A 27 16.72 11.05 8.06
N ALA A 28 15.97 12.06 8.53
CA ALA A 28 15.05 11.87 9.63
C ALA A 28 14.03 10.79 9.24
N PRO A 29 13.60 9.92 10.17
CA PRO A 29 12.52 8.98 9.88
C PRO A 29 11.29 9.80 9.46
N VAL A 30 10.81 9.58 8.24
CA VAL A 30 9.52 10.13 7.81
C VAL A 30 8.48 9.58 8.77
N GLN A 31 7.83 10.44 9.54
CA GLN A 31 6.71 10.00 10.37
C GLN A 31 5.59 9.56 9.41
N ALA A 32 5.11 8.33 9.61
CA ALA A 32 4.12 7.72 8.76
C ALA A 32 2.93 7.27 9.61
N ALA A 33 1.77 7.84 9.29
CA ALA A 33 0.49 7.44 9.83
C ALA A 33 0.22 6.05 9.32
N ARG A 34 -0.06 5.12 10.23
CA ARG A 34 -0.18 3.70 9.92
C ARG A 34 -1.40 3.11 10.61
N PHE A 35 -2.25 2.49 9.81
CA PHE A 35 -3.50 1.89 10.27
C PHE A 35 -3.61 0.45 9.78
N ASN A 36 -4.26 -0.39 10.59
CA ASN A 36 -4.60 -1.76 10.25
C ASN A 36 -6.09 -1.84 9.95
N PHE A 37 -6.55 -2.77 9.13
CA PHE A 37 -7.97 -2.94 8.86
C PHE A 37 -8.31 -4.41 8.69
N CYS A 38 -9.58 -4.75 8.93
CA CYS A 38 -10.09 -6.08 8.68
C CYS A 38 -11.40 -6.00 7.91
N TRP A 39 -11.50 -6.78 6.85
CA TRP A 39 -12.72 -6.98 6.08
C TRP A 39 -13.24 -8.39 6.35
N ALA A 40 -14.53 -8.49 6.65
CA ALA A 40 -15.22 -9.75 6.90
C ALA A 40 -16.18 -10.04 5.74
N GLY A 41 -15.84 -11.03 4.92
CA GLY A 41 -16.65 -11.49 3.81
C GLY A 41 -17.65 -12.57 4.20
N ALA A 42 -18.36 -13.08 3.20
CA ALA A 42 -19.18 -14.27 3.33
C ALA A 42 -18.33 -15.55 3.27
N GLY A 43 -18.96 -16.72 3.46
CA GLY A 43 -18.31 -18.03 3.24
C GLY A 43 -17.11 -18.36 4.13
N GLY A 44 -16.89 -17.60 5.22
CA GLY A 44 -15.71 -17.74 6.08
C GLY A 44 -14.45 -17.05 5.54
N TYR A 45 -14.59 -16.21 4.51
CA TYR A 45 -13.52 -15.37 3.99
C TYR A 45 -13.33 -14.12 4.84
N THR A 46 -12.07 -13.77 5.08
CA THR A 46 -11.69 -12.50 5.71
C THR A 46 -10.43 -11.96 5.06
N MET A 47 -10.13 -10.69 5.29
CA MET A 47 -8.89 -10.05 4.87
C MET A 47 -8.40 -9.12 5.96
N THR A 48 -7.12 -9.21 6.30
CA THR A 48 -6.45 -8.17 7.10
C THR A 48 -5.59 -7.31 6.19
N GLY A 49 -5.39 -6.05 6.55
CA GLY A 49 -4.44 -5.22 5.84
C GLY A 49 -3.84 -4.10 6.68
N VAL A 50 -2.89 -3.42 6.05
CA VAL A 50 -2.21 -2.24 6.57
C VAL A 50 -2.18 -1.18 5.48
N ILE A 51 -2.40 0.07 5.88
CA ILE A 51 -2.15 1.27 5.09
C ILE A 51 -1.20 2.19 5.85
N GLY A 52 -0.23 2.77 5.15
CA GLY A 52 0.68 3.79 5.66
C GLY A 52 0.88 4.93 4.67
N PHE A 53 0.97 6.16 5.17
CA PHE A 53 1.20 7.40 4.40
C PHE A 53 1.82 8.49 5.30
N PRO A 54 2.43 9.56 4.75
CA PRO A 54 3.01 10.65 5.55
C PRO A 54 2.03 11.33 6.51
N ASP A 55 2.48 11.65 7.74
CA ASP A 55 1.65 12.23 8.81
C ASP A 55 0.95 13.54 8.43
N ASP A 56 1.60 14.37 7.61
CA ASP A 56 1.08 15.68 7.18
C ASP A 56 -0.17 15.56 6.29
N LEU A 57 -0.42 14.37 5.73
CA LEU A 57 -1.61 14.07 4.93
C LEU A 57 -2.84 13.68 5.77
N LEU A 58 -2.73 13.55 7.10
CA LEU A 58 -3.88 13.26 7.97
C LEU A 58 -5.01 14.29 7.88
N SER A 59 -4.71 15.51 7.42
CA SER A 59 -5.70 16.58 7.20
C SER A 59 -6.30 16.61 5.80
N LYS A 60 -5.81 15.76 4.89
CA LYS A 60 -6.31 15.67 3.51
C LYS A 60 -7.71 15.07 3.51
N PRO A 61 -8.65 15.56 2.67
CA PRO A 61 -10.00 14.99 2.62
C PRO A 61 -10.03 13.51 2.23
N VAL A 62 -9.15 13.11 1.31
CA VAL A 62 -9.03 11.73 0.81
C VAL A 62 -7.56 11.44 0.50
N ILE A 63 -7.06 10.35 1.05
CA ILE A 63 -5.81 9.69 0.66
C ILE A 63 -6.10 8.83 -0.57
N THR A 64 -5.25 8.94 -1.60
CA THR A 64 -5.35 8.14 -2.83
C THR A 64 -4.13 7.23 -2.99
N GLU A 65 -4.14 6.37 -4.01
CA GLU A 65 -3.01 5.51 -4.38
C GLU A 65 -1.65 6.22 -4.49
N ALA A 66 -1.63 7.52 -4.78
CA ALA A 66 -0.41 8.30 -4.96
C ALA A 66 0.24 8.73 -3.63
N ASP A 67 -0.52 8.74 -2.55
CA ASP A 67 -0.08 9.19 -1.22
C ASP A 67 0.48 8.04 -0.36
N VAL A 68 0.12 6.80 -0.70
CA VAL A 68 0.38 5.61 0.12
C VAL A 68 1.83 5.15 -0.03
N THR A 69 2.49 4.95 1.11
CA THR A 69 3.88 4.49 1.21
C THR A 69 3.99 3.05 1.73
N GLU A 70 2.96 2.55 2.41
CA GLU A 70 2.83 1.14 2.81
C GLU A 70 1.41 0.66 2.49
N PHE A 71 1.29 -0.43 1.73
CA PHE A 71 0.02 -1.13 1.60
C PHE A 71 0.26 -2.63 1.51
N ARG A 72 -0.53 -3.40 2.27
CA ARG A 72 -0.57 -4.85 2.14
C ARG A 72 -1.90 -5.40 2.62
N ILE A 73 -2.33 -6.47 1.97
CA ILE A 73 -3.51 -7.26 2.33
C ILE A 73 -3.13 -8.74 2.41
N THR A 74 -3.80 -9.47 3.30
CA THR A 74 -3.69 -10.91 3.43
C THR A 74 -5.09 -11.47 3.59
N GLY A 75 -5.46 -12.36 2.69
CA GLY A 75 -6.74 -13.06 2.70
C GLY A 75 -6.67 -14.35 3.49
N TYR A 76 -7.79 -14.72 4.10
CA TYR A 76 -7.95 -15.94 4.87
C TYR A 76 -9.26 -16.64 4.50
N LEU A 77 -9.27 -17.96 4.64
CA LEU A 77 -10.46 -18.80 4.63
C LEU A 77 -10.50 -19.59 5.93
N SER A 78 -11.51 -19.36 6.76
CA SER A 78 -11.64 -20.00 8.08
C SER A 78 -10.37 -19.83 8.94
N GLY A 79 -9.76 -18.65 8.90
CA GLY A 79 -8.54 -18.30 9.65
C GLY A 79 -7.22 -18.78 9.01
N VAL A 80 -7.26 -19.58 7.94
CA VAL A 80 -6.05 -20.03 7.23
C VAL A 80 -5.72 -19.05 6.11
N ALA A 81 -4.48 -18.57 6.07
CA ALA A 81 -4.03 -17.65 5.02
C ALA A 81 -4.07 -18.33 3.64
N ILE A 82 -4.72 -17.68 2.67
CA ILE A 82 -4.86 -18.19 1.30
C ILE A 82 -4.00 -17.42 0.28
N GLY A 83 -3.60 -16.19 0.62
CA GLY A 83 -2.77 -15.35 -0.24
C GLY A 83 -2.66 -13.94 0.30
N GLY A 84 -1.89 -13.10 -0.39
CA GLY A 84 -1.76 -11.69 -0.08
C GLY A 84 -1.31 -10.91 -1.31
N TRP A 85 -1.33 -9.60 -1.17
CA TRP A 85 -0.78 -8.66 -2.13
C TRP A 85 -0.28 -7.42 -1.40
N SER A 86 0.76 -6.79 -1.92
CA SER A 86 1.35 -5.59 -1.36
C SER A 86 1.81 -4.61 -2.42
N LEU A 87 2.03 -3.36 -2.00
CA LEU A 87 2.55 -2.31 -2.88
C LEU A 87 3.89 -2.68 -3.52
N ALA A 88 4.69 -3.54 -2.88
CA ALA A 88 5.97 -4.03 -3.40
C ALA A 88 5.81 -4.97 -4.61
N GLU A 89 4.64 -5.59 -4.77
CA GLU A 89 4.31 -6.50 -5.87
C GLU A 89 3.61 -5.77 -7.03
N ARG A 90 3.39 -4.45 -6.90
CA ARG A 90 2.70 -3.66 -7.93
C ARG A 90 3.50 -3.61 -9.23
N SER A 91 2.85 -3.98 -10.33
CA SER A 91 3.35 -3.82 -11.69
C SER A 91 2.57 -2.74 -12.45
N ARG A 92 2.93 -2.51 -13.72
CA ARG A 92 2.18 -1.56 -14.59
C ARG A 92 0.77 -2.05 -14.92
N ASP A 93 0.55 -3.35 -14.88
CA ASP A 93 -0.71 -3.99 -15.27
C ASP A 93 -1.58 -4.30 -14.04
N THR A 94 -1.11 -3.97 -12.84
CA THR A 94 -1.85 -4.22 -11.60
C THR A 94 -2.88 -3.12 -11.37
N THR A 95 -4.15 -3.48 -11.25
CA THR A 95 -5.17 -2.52 -10.81
C THR A 95 -4.88 -2.04 -9.40
N TRP A 96 -4.78 -0.71 -9.28
CA TRP A 96 -4.49 -0.02 -8.03
C TRP A 96 -5.28 1.27 -7.94
N HIS A 97 -6.45 1.19 -7.30
CA HIS A 97 -7.35 2.30 -7.01
C HIS A 97 -7.69 2.28 -5.53
N LEU A 98 -7.32 3.34 -4.82
CA LEU A 98 -7.51 3.44 -3.37
C LEU A 98 -8.15 4.78 -3.02
N ARG A 99 -9.18 4.73 -2.18
CA ARG A 99 -9.73 5.91 -1.52
C ARG A 99 -9.75 5.64 -0.03
N PHE A 100 -9.21 6.55 0.77
CA PHE A 100 -9.24 6.44 2.22
C PHE A 100 -9.51 7.81 2.84
N ASP A 101 -10.53 7.89 3.68
CA ASP A 101 -10.85 9.08 4.46
C ASP A 101 -10.08 9.00 5.79
N PRO A 102 -9.04 9.83 6.00
CA PRO A 102 -8.24 9.80 7.22
C PRO A 102 -8.98 10.41 8.43
N ALA A 103 -10.03 11.21 8.21
CA ALA A 103 -10.80 11.80 9.30
C ALA A 103 -11.72 10.78 9.97
N THR A 104 -12.28 9.85 9.18
CA THR A 104 -13.17 8.78 9.68
C THR A 104 -12.52 7.39 9.71
N LEU A 105 -11.25 7.29 9.29
CA LEU A 105 -10.51 6.04 9.12
C LEU A 105 -11.30 4.99 8.34
N THR A 106 -11.86 5.39 7.20
CA THR A 106 -12.77 4.55 6.42
C THR A 106 -12.29 4.46 4.98
N PHE A 107 -12.38 3.27 4.41
CA PHE A 107 -12.29 3.07 2.97
C PHE A 107 -13.72 3.23 2.41
N PRO A 108 -13.99 4.25 1.58
CA PRO A 108 -15.28 4.40 0.89
C PRO A 108 -15.59 3.17 0.03
N THR A 109 -16.83 2.69 0.06
CA THR A 109 -17.28 1.45 -0.62
C THR A 109 -18.67 1.61 -1.24
N GLY A 110 -19.02 0.75 -2.20
CA GLY A 110 -20.34 0.65 -2.80
C GLY A 110 -20.66 1.55 -4.01
N GLY A 111 -19.69 2.29 -4.54
CA GLY A 111 -19.82 3.07 -5.78
C GLY A 111 -19.33 2.33 -7.02
N SER A 112 -19.71 2.84 -8.20
CA SER A 112 -19.20 2.34 -9.48
C SER A 112 -17.69 2.54 -9.61
N PHE A 113 -16.99 1.56 -10.18
CA PHE A 113 -15.57 1.65 -10.47
C PHE A 113 -15.30 2.36 -11.81
N PRO A 114 -14.19 3.13 -11.94
CA PRO A 114 -13.41 3.72 -10.87
C PRO A 114 -14.12 5.00 -10.34
N GLY A 115 -14.47 5.02 -9.06
CA GLY A 115 -15.18 6.13 -8.42
C GLY A 115 -14.77 6.36 -6.97
N GLU A 116 -15.22 7.47 -6.41
CA GLU A 116 -14.84 7.91 -5.05
C GLU A 116 -15.30 6.97 -3.93
N GLN A 117 -16.27 6.11 -4.20
CA GLN A 117 -16.81 5.11 -3.28
C GLN A 117 -16.44 3.68 -3.70
N SER A 118 -15.31 3.49 -4.39
CA SER A 118 -14.88 2.16 -4.87
C SER A 118 -13.45 1.87 -4.48
N GLN A 119 -13.10 0.58 -4.44
CA GLN A 119 -11.74 0.08 -4.18
C GLN A 119 -11.40 -0.98 -5.21
N GLY A 120 -10.14 -0.98 -5.68
CA GLY A 120 -9.61 -2.03 -6.55
C GLY A 120 -8.14 -2.28 -6.22
N TRP A 121 -7.86 -3.40 -5.56
CA TRP A 121 -6.52 -3.73 -5.05
C TRP A 121 -6.07 -5.06 -5.63
N ASN A 122 -5.19 -5.03 -6.64
CA ASN A 122 -4.84 -6.21 -7.46
C ASN A 122 -6.08 -6.94 -8.02
N ALA A 123 -7.16 -6.18 -8.18
CA ALA A 123 -8.42 -6.57 -8.78
C ALA A 123 -9.13 -5.28 -9.22
N ASP A 124 -9.85 -5.32 -10.34
CA ASP A 124 -10.33 -4.12 -11.04
C ASP A 124 -11.67 -3.56 -10.57
N GLY A 125 -12.16 -3.98 -9.42
CA GLY A 125 -13.41 -3.47 -8.85
C GLY A 125 -14.68 -3.97 -9.54
N ASP A 126 -14.59 -4.46 -10.79
CA ASP A 126 -15.68 -4.94 -11.63
C ASP A 126 -15.61 -6.46 -11.91
N VAL A 127 -14.69 -7.17 -11.26
CA VAL A 127 -14.44 -8.64 -11.34
C VAL A 127 -13.98 -9.15 -12.72
N GLU A 128 -13.68 -8.26 -13.68
CA GLU A 128 -13.19 -8.63 -15.02
C GLU A 128 -11.68 -8.93 -15.00
N ASP A 129 -10.94 -8.31 -14.08
CA ASP A 129 -9.53 -8.57 -13.81
C ASP A 129 -9.31 -8.84 -12.32
N CYS A 130 -9.02 -10.11 -12.01
CA CYS A 130 -8.69 -10.58 -10.67
C CYS A 130 -7.18 -10.70 -10.40
N GLY A 131 -6.34 -10.12 -11.27
CA GLY A 131 -4.89 -10.26 -11.25
C GLY A 131 -4.44 -11.68 -11.60
N ARG A 132 -3.30 -11.86 -12.27
CA ARG A 132 -2.93 -13.20 -12.75
C ARG A 132 -2.46 -14.15 -11.63
N ASP A 133 -2.02 -13.59 -10.51
CA ASP A 133 -1.46 -14.32 -9.36
C ASP A 133 -1.80 -13.63 -8.03
N GLY A 134 -1.80 -14.41 -6.94
CA GLY A 134 -1.90 -13.89 -5.58
C GLY A 134 -3.34 -13.70 -5.09
N PHE A 135 -3.58 -12.56 -4.47
CA PHE A 135 -4.85 -12.19 -3.82
C PHE A 135 -5.22 -10.76 -4.21
N GLY A 136 -6.51 -10.48 -4.35
CA GLY A 136 -7.03 -9.16 -4.65
C GLY A 136 -8.32 -8.88 -3.92
N PHE A 137 -8.74 -7.62 -3.88
CA PHE A 137 -9.97 -7.16 -3.25
C PHE A 137 -10.68 -6.14 -4.13
N ASN A 138 -12.00 -6.32 -4.25
CA ASN A 138 -12.89 -5.44 -4.98
C ASN A 138 -13.93 -4.83 -4.03
N SER A 139 -14.23 -3.56 -4.27
CA SER A 139 -15.46 -2.93 -3.79
C SER A 139 -16.04 -2.09 -4.91
N GLY A 140 -17.02 -2.66 -5.62
CA GLY A 140 -17.82 -1.98 -6.63
C GLY A 140 -19.24 -1.67 -6.14
N ASN A 141 -20.13 -1.31 -7.07
CA ASN A 141 -21.54 -1.05 -6.78
C ASN A 141 -22.39 -2.33 -6.61
N TYR A 142 -21.85 -3.49 -6.98
CA TYR A 142 -22.56 -4.76 -6.89
C TYR A 142 -22.26 -5.53 -5.59
N ALA A 143 -20.99 -5.61 -5.20
CA ALA A 143 -20.53 -6.30 -4.01
C ALA A 143 -19.16 -5.80 -3.55
N GLN A 144 -18.76 -6.26 -2.36
CA GLN A 144 -17.36 -6.36 -1.96
C GLN A 144 -16.95 -7.81 -1.93
N ASP A 145 -15.80 -8.15 -2.50
CA ASP A 145 -15.32 -9.53 -2.60
C ASP A 145 -13.81 -9.64 -2.81
N VAL A 146 -13.32 -10.88 -2.78
CA VAL A 146 -11.91 -11.18 -3.02
C VAL A 146 -11.71 -11.93 -4.32
N CYS A 147 -10.56 -11.65 -4.92
CA CYS A 147 -9.99 -12.45 -5.98
C CYS A 147 -8.90 -13.34 -5.39
N TRP A 148 -8.81 -14.58 -5.85
CA TRP A 148 -7.74 -15.50 -5.47
C TRP A 148 -7.25 -16.26 -6.69
N LYS A 149 -5.95 -16.15 -6.97
CA LYS A 149 -5.28 -16.78 -8.14
C LYS A 149 -5.98 -16.48 -9.47
N GLY A 150 -6.35 -15.21 -9.67
CA GLY A 150 -7.03 -14.74 -10.88
C GLY A 150 -8.47 -15.21 -11.05
N VAL A 151 -9.08 -15.70 -9.96
CA VAL A 151 -10.49 -16.11 -9.95
C VAL A 151 -11.25 -15.25 -8.95
N TRP A 152 -12.35 -14.68 -9.40
CA TRP A 152 -13.33 -14.03 -8.53
C TRP A 152 -14.01 -15.07 -7.65
N ILE A 153 -14.05 -14.81 -6.34
CA ILE A 153 -14.64 -15.72 -5.36
C ILE A 153 -16.03 -15.19 -4.97
N GLU A 154 -17.04 -15.54 -5.76
CA GLU A 154 -18.44 -15.15 -5.54
C GLU A 154 -18.94 -15.47 -4.12
N GLN A 155 -18.48 -16.58 -3.53
CA GLN A 155 -18.88 -16.99 -2.16
C GLN A 155 -18.36 -16.06 -1.06
N SER A 156 -17.40 -15.19 -1.39
CA SER A 156 -16.87 -14.19 -0.46
C SER A 156 -17.69 -12.91 -0.43
N SER A 157 -18.58 -12.71 -1.42
CA SER A 157 -19.29 -11.47 -1.66
C SER A 157 -20.21 -11.06 -0.50
N ILE A 158 -20.20 -9.77 -0.19
CA ILE A 158 -21.10 -9.12 0.78
C ILE A 158 -21.73 -7.86 0.19
N ASP A 159 -22.65 -7.26 0.94
CA ASP A 159 -23.32 -6.01 0.56
C ASP A 159 -22.29 -4.91 0.20
N PRO A 160 -22.40 -4.27 -0.99
CA PRO A 160 -21.45 -3.27 -1.47
C PRO A 160 -21.29 -2.07 -0.52
N ALA A 161 -22.32 -1.72 0.25
CA ALA A 161 -22.31 -0.61 1.20
C ALA A 161 -21.76 -0.98 2.60
N THR A 162 -21.26 -2.20 2.80
CA THR A 162 -20.70 -2.64 4.09
C THR A 162 -19.50 -1.77 4.48
N PRO A 163 -19.50 -1.08 5.63
CA PRO A 163 -18.38 -0.18 5.97
C PRO A 163 -17.05 -0.92 6.16
N LEU A 164 -16.01 -0.50 5.43
CA LEU A 164 -14.64 -0.97 5.62
C LEU A 164 -13.82 0.08 6.41
N ARG A 165 -13.41 -0.27 7.63
CA ARG A 165 -12.79 0.67 8.58
C ARG A 165 -11.39 0.26 9.01
N ALA A 166 -10.53 1.25 9.22
CA ALA A 166 -9.15 1.12 9.67
C ALA A 166 -8.94 1.64 11.10
N THR A 167 -8.06 0.97 11.85
CA THR A 167 -7.82 1.14 13.29
C THR A 167 -6.33 1.30 13.55
N THR A 168 -5.99 1.96 14.64
CA THR A 168 -4.62 2.00 15.16
C THR A 168 -4.20 0.69 15.83
N GLN A 169 -5.16 -0.17 16.20
CA GLN A 169 -4.90 -1.44 16.85
C GLN A 169 -4.59 -2.55 15.84
N ALA A 170 -3.87 -3.58 16.28
CA ALA A 170 -3.68 -4.78 15.47
C ALA A 170 -5.02 -5.49 15.22
N VAL A 171 -5.15 -6.11 14.05
CA VAL A 171 -6.30 -6.93 13.65
C VAL A 171 -5.89 -8.40 13.57
N THR A 172 -6.88 -9.29 13.68
CA THR A 172 -6.69 -10.75 13.61
C THR A 172 -7.32 -11.32 12.34
N PRO A 173 -6.88 -12.50 11.87
CA PRO A 173 -7.51 -13.20 10.75
C PRO A 173 -9.02 -13.40 10.91
N GLU A 174 -9.54 -13.56 12.12
CA GLU A 174 -10.96 -13.77 12.38
C GLU A 174 -11.78 -12.45 12.35
N CYS A 175 -11.14 -11.32 12.05
CA CYS A 175 -11.72 -9.97 12.22
C CYS A 175 -12.34 -9.74 13.60
N ARG A 176 -11.80 -10.40 14.63
CA ARG A 176 -12.19 -10.19 16.02
C ARG A 176 -11.30 -9.10 16.62
N GLY A 177 -11.89 -8.00 17.09
CA GLY A 177 -11.17 -6.81 17.60
C GLY A 177 -12.07 -5.58 17.79
N ALA A 178 -11.50 -4.48 18.32
CA ALA A 178 -12.16 -3.34 18.99
C ALA A 178 -13.40 -2.67 18.35
N TYR A 179 -13.70 -2.90 17.07
CA TYR A 179 -14.90 -2.36 16.42
C TYR A 179 -16.21 -2.96 16.93
N LEU A 180 -16.18 -4.18 17.46
CA LEU A 180 -17.39 -4.91 17.88
C LEU A 180 -17.80 -4.61 19.33
N LEU A 181 -17.05 -3.78 20.06
CA LEU A 181 -17.37 -3.36 21.43
C LEU A 181 -17.89 -1.92 21.53
N GLY A 182 -18.10 -1.25 20.39
CA GLY A 182 -18.81 0.03 20.35
C GLY A 182 -20.29 -0.18 20.68
N LYS A 183 -20.72 0.29 21.85
CA LYS A 183 -22.13 0.32 22.26
C LYS A 183 -23.00 0.87 21.13
N ARG A 184 -24.10 0.17 20.82
CA ARG A 184 -25.23 0.76 20.10
C ARG A 184 -25.71 2.01 20.87
N PRO A 185 -26.10 3.10 20.18
CA PRO A 185 -26.83 4.19 20.82
C PRO A 185 -28.09 3.68 21.52
#